data_AF-A0A0F0GKB9-F1
#
_entry.id   AF-A0A0F0GKB9-F1
#
_cell.length_a   1.000
_cell.length_b   1.000
_cell.length_c   1.000
_cell.angle_alpha   90.00
_cell.angle_beta   90.00
_cell.angle_gamma   90.00
#
_symmetry.space_group_name_H-M   'P 1'
#
loop_
_entity.id
_entity.type
_entity.pdbx_description
1 polymer ?
#
loop_
_entity_poly.entity_id
_entity_poly.type
_entity_poly.pdbx_seq_one_letter_code
_entity_poly.pdbx_strand_id
1 'polypeptide(L)'
;MHPADRLTALRAAVLDGPGVTDPGLRDAAASGTAPGVWTGYVRSVRDTSYRVSEEDITALKAAGCGEEEIFEVTVAAAVGAALDRLEAGLRALR
;
A
#
# COMPACT_ATOMS: atom_id res chain seq x y z
N MET A 1 17.79 10.01 -15.33
CA MET A 1 17.16 8.77 -14.81
C MET A 1 15.93 8.46 -15.65
N HIS A 2 15.85 7.24 -16.20
CA HIS A 2 14.75 6.82 -17.06
C HIS A 2 13.46 6.63 -16.23
N PRO A 3 12.24 6.81 -16.79
CA PRO A 3 11.00 6.64 -16.03
C PRO A 3 10.85 5.27 -15.36
N ALA A 4 11.31 4.20 -16.01
CA ALA A 4 11.30 2.85 -15.45
C ALA A 4 12.17 2.74 -14.18
N ASP A 5 13.38 3.32 -14.20
CA ASP A 5 14.29 3.32 -13.06
C ASP A 5 13.68 4.02 -11.84
N ARG A 6 12.91 5.11 -12.07
CA ARG A 6 12.21 5.82 -11.00
C ARG A 6 11.13 4.97 -10.34
N LEU A 7 10.38 4.18 -11.12
CA LEU A 7 9.34 3.30 -10.59
C LEU A 7 9.95 2.16 -9.78
N THR A 8 11.05 1.57 -10.25
CA THR A 8 11.80 0.58 -9.51
C THR A 8 12.32 1.15 -8.19
N ALA A 9 12.91 2.35 -8.22
CA ALA A 9 13.40 3.04 -7.02
C ALA A 9 12.27 3.38 -6.04
N LEU A 10 11.11 3.83 -6.53
CA LEU A 10 9.93 4.09 -5.69
C LEU A 10 9.43 2.82 -5.02
N ARG A 11 9.30 1.71 -5.77
CA ARG A 11 8.87 0.43 -5.21
C ARG A 11 9.83 -0.02 -4.10
N ALA A 12 11.13 0.03 -4.36
CA ALA A 12 12.14 -0.36 -3.39
C ALA A 12 12.11 0.54 -2.14
N ALA A 13 11.98 1.86 -2.31
CA ALA A 13 11.87 2.78 -1.18
C ALA A 13 10.66 2.48 -0.28
N VAL A 14 9.53 2.08 -0.87
CA VAL A 14 8.28 1.83 -0.15
C VAL A 14 8.22 0.46 0.49
N LEU A 15 8.77 -0.59 -0.14
CA LEU A 15 8.64 -1.98 0.34
C LEU A 15 9.89 -2.50 1.05
N ASP A 16 11.07 -2.02 0.65
CA ASP A 16 12.35 -2.51 1.16
C ASP A 16 13.07 -1.43 2.01
N GLY A 17 12.62 -0.18 1.92
CA GLY A 17 13.18 0.94 2.68
C GLY A 17 12.97 0.83 4.19
N PRO A 18 13.68 1.67 4.97
CA PRO A 18 13.52 1.71 6.42
C PRO A 18 12.08 2.10 6.80
N GLY A 19 11.54 1.43 7.81
CA GLY A 19 10.19 1.66 8.34
C GLY A 19 10.01 0.89 9.64
N VAL A 20 8.93 1.21 10.37
CA VAL A 20 8.58 0.48 11.60
C VAL A 20 7.74 -0.76 11.32
N THR A 21 7.08 -0.80 10.15
CA THR A 21 6.23 -1.91 9.72
C THR A 21 7.06 -3.04 9.16
N ASP A 22 6.70 -4.27 9.52
CA ASP A 22 7.26 -5.48 8.93
C ASP A 22 7.22 -5.41 7.38
N PRO A 23 8.35 -5.66 6.69
CA PRO A 23 8.40 -5.66 5.23
C PRO A 23 7.39 -6.62 4.59
N GLY A 24 7.13 -7.77 5.20
CA GLY A 24 6.13 -8.74 4.72
C GLY A 24 4.70 -8.20 4.78
N LEU A 25 4.39 -7.38 5.79
CA LEU A 25 3.10 -6.67 5.83
C LEU A 25 3.01 -5.58 4.76
N ARG A 26 4.09 -4.83 4.49
CA ARG A 26 4.12 -3.86 3.39
C ARG A 26 3.94 -4.52 2.03
N ASP A 27 4.61 -5.65 1.79
CA ASP A 27 4.43 -6.46 0.58
C ASP A 27 2.98 -6.96 0.46
N ALA A 28 2.41 -7.49 1.54
CA ALA A 28 1.02 -7.95 1.56
C ALA A 28 0.02 -6.81 1.33
N ALA A 29 0.29 -5.60 1.83
CA ALA A 29 -0.52 -4.43 1.54
C ALA A 29 -0.43 -4.03 0.05
N ALA A 30 0.78 -4.05 -0.51
CA ALA A 30 1.06 -3.76 -1.90
C ALA A 30 0.47 -4.78 -2.88
N SER A 31 0.23 -6.03 -2.46
CA SER A 31 -0.49 -7.04 -3.25
C SER A 31 -2.00 -7.10 -2.94
N GLY A 32 -2.47 -6.41 -1.89
CA GLY A 32 -3.85 -6.46 -1.44
C GLY A 32 -4.23 -7.69 -0.63
N THR A 33 -3.24 -8.43 -0.12
CA THR A 33 -3.41 -9.66 0.66
C THR A 33 -3.10 -9.47 2.16
N ALA A 34 -3.06 -8.23 2.65
CA ALA A 34 -2.76 -7.94 4.05
C ALA A 34 -3.77 -8.63 5.00
N PRO A 35 -3.29 -9.36 6.02
CA PRO A 35 -4.15 -10.17 6.88
C PRO A 35 -4.76 -9.37 8.04
N GLY A 36 -5.75 -9.98 8.70
CA GLY A 36 -6.28 -9.53 9.99
C GLY A 36 -6.93 -8.15 9.92
N VAL A 37 -6.56 -7.28 10.87
CA VAL A 37 -7.13 -5.93 11.01
C VAL A 37 -6.89 -5.05 9.77
N TRP A 38 -5.88 -5.38 8.96
CA TRP A 38 -5.52 -4.66 7.75
C TRP A 38 -6.36 -5.02 6.53
N THR A 39 -7.03 -6.18 6.51
CA THR A 39 -7.70 -6.70 5.30
C THR A 39 -8.74 -5.74 4.73
N GLY A 40 -9.59 -5.18 5.60
CA GLY A 40 -10.61 -4.21 5.19
C GLY A 40 -9.99 -2.89 4.72
N TYR A 41 -9.08 -2.34 5.53
CA TYR A 41 -8.45 -1.06 5.26
C TYR A 41 -7.62 -1.07 3.97
N VAL A 42 -6.77 -2.09 3.76
CA VAL A 42 -5.97 -2.23 2.55
C VAL A 42 -6.85 -2.34 1.31
N ARG A 43 -7.95 -3.10 1.37
CA ARG A 43 -8.93 -3.13 0.26
C ARG A 43 -9.51 -1.74 -0.01
N SER A 44 -9.91 -1.02 1.04
CA SER A 44 -10.44 0.35 0.91
C SER A 44 -9.42 1.28 0.25
N VAL A 45 -8.15 1.28 0.68
CA VAL A 45 -7.10 2.10 0.06
C VAL A 45 -6.88 1.74 -1.40
N ARG A 46 -6.87 0.45 -1.74
CA ARG A 46 -6.61 -0.01 -3.12
C ARG A 46 -7.76 0.29 -4.07
N ASP A 47 -9.00 0.10 -3.64
CA ASP A 47 -10.17 0.04 -4.53
C ASP A 47 -11.09 1.26 -4.37
N THR A 48 -11.15 1.85 -3.18
CA THR A 48 -12.11 2.91 -2.83
C THR A 48 -11.49 3.96 -1.91
N SER A 49 -10.28 4.44 -2.21
CA SER A 49 -9.53 5.35 -1.32
C SER A 49 -10.29 6.62 -0.95
N TYR A 50 -11.17 7.10 -1.83
CA TYR A 50 -12.06 8.25 -1.58
C TYR A 50 -13.10 8.01 -0.47
N ARG A 51 -13.24 6.76 0.00
CA ARG A 51 -14.13 6.37 1.11
C ARG A 51 -13.39 6.13 2.42
N VAL A 52 -12.06 6.15 2.41
CA VAL A 52 -11.27 6.02 3.65
C VAL A 52 -11.61 7.20 4.55
N SER A 53 -12.00 6.90 5.78
CA SER A 53 -12.46 7.90 6.74
C SER A 53 -11.66 7.87 8.04
N GLU A 54 -11.94 8.84 8.92
CA GLU A 54 -11.33 8.90 10.25
C GLU A 54 -11.70 7.69 11.13
N GLU A 55 -12.89 7.11 10.90
CA GLU A 55 -13.33 5.89 11.58
C GLU A 55 -12.45 4.67 11.24
N ASP A 56 -12.01 4.54 9.98
CA ASP A 56 -11.09 3.46 9.59
C ASP A 56 -9.76 3.56 10.35
N ILE A 57 -9.23 4.78 10.46
CA ILE A 57 -7.96 5.05 11.16
C ILE A 57 -8.13 4.81 12.66
N THR A 58 -9.23 5.29 13.24
CA THR A 58 -9.54 5.08 14.66
C THR A 58 -9.69 3.59 14.98
N ALA A 59 -10.32 2.81 14.11
CA ALA A 59 -10.47 1.37 14.29
C ALA A 59 -9.12 0.63 14.31
N LEU A 60 -8.18 1.02 13.43
CA LEU A 60 -6.82 0.46 13.42
C LEU A 60 -6.04 0.83 14.68
N LYS A 61 -6.12 2.10 15.11
CA LYS A 61 -5.50 2.53 16.38
C LYS A 61 -6.06 1.78 17.58
N ALA A 62 -7.38 1.57 17.63
CA ALA A 62 -8.04 0.80 18.68
C ALA A 62 -7.63 -0.69 18.67
N ALA A 63 -7.22 -1.22 17.51
CA ALA A 63 -6.65 -2.55 17.36
C ALA A 63 -5.15 -2.63 17.71
N GLY A 64 -4.54 -1.52 18.12
CA GLY A 64 -3.14 -1.46 18.55
C GLY A 64 -2.13 -1.08 17.47
N CYS A 65 -2.59 -0.70 16.27
CA CYS A 65 -1.70 -0.24 15.20
C CYS A 65 -1.18 1.18 15.47
N GLY A 66 0.12 1.40 15.28
CA GLY A 66 0.75 2.72 15.37
C GLY A 66 0.44 3.63 14.19
N GLU A 67 0.63 4.94 14.36
CA GLU A 67 0.40 5.93 13.30
C GLU A 67 1.36 5.75 12.14
N GLU A 68 2.65 5.51 12.41
CA GLU A 68 3.63 5.22 11.37
C GLU A 68 3.30 3.92 10.62
N GLU A 69 2.82 2.88 11.32
CA GLU A 69 2.40 1.62 10.66
C GLU A 69 1.22 1.85 9.71
N ILE A 70 0.21 2.61 10.15
CA ILE A 70 -0.95 2.94 9.32
C ILE A 70 -0.50 3.74 8.10
N PHE A 71 0.40 4.72 8.27
CA PHE A 71 0.95 5.48 7.16
C PHE A 71 1.70 4.59 6.15
N GLU A 72 2.63 3.76 6.63
CA GLU A 72 3.44 2.88 5.78
C GLU A 72 2.60 1.85 5.02
N VAL A 73 1.61 1.22 5.68
CA VAL A 73 0.67 0.30 5.04
C VAL A 73 -0.20 1.02 3.99
N THR A 74 -0.63 2.24 4.27
CA THR A 74 -1.40 3.06 3.31
C THR A 74 -0.58 3.34 2.06
N VAL A 75 0.67 3.76 2.22
CA VAL A 75 1.58 4.06 1.11
C VAL A 75 1.88 2.79 0.31
N ALA A 76 2.16 1.67 0.97
CA ALA A 76 2.42 0.39 0.31
C ALA A 76 1.20 -0.08 -0.52
N ALA A 77 0.00 -0.02 0.06
CA ALA A 77 -1.24 -0.38 -0.63
C ALA A 77 -1.51 0.52 -1.85
N ALA A 78 -1.35 1.84 -1.72
CA ALA A 78 -1.55 2.79 -2.80
C ALA A 78 -0.54 2.61 -3.95
N VAL A 79 0.75 2.45 -3.62
CA VAL A 79 1.81 2.25 -4.62
C VAL A 79 1.63 0.93 -5.35
N GLY A 80 1.35 -0.16 -4.63
CA GLY A 80 1.05 -1.45 -5.24
C GLY A 80 -0.11 -1.37 -6.23
N ALA A 81 -1.24 -0.76 -5.82
CA ALA A 81 -2.40 -0.62 -6.69
C ALA A 81 -2.15 0.32 -7.88
N ALA A 82 -1.27 1.31 -7.77
CA ALA A 82 -0.87 2.16 -8.89
C ALA A 82 0.00 1.41 -9.90
N LEU A 83 0.96 0.60 -9.42
CA LEU A 83 1.82 -0.23 -10.26
C LEU A 83 1.03 -1.32 -11.00
N ASP A 84 0.07 -1.97 -10.33
CA ASP A 84 -0.81 -2.96 -10.96
C ASP A 84 -1.61 -2.34 -12.12
N ARG A 85 -2.15 -1.12 -11.93
CA ARG A 85 -2.89 -0.38 -12.97
C ARG A 85 -1.98 0.05 -14.12
N LEU A 86 -0.77 0.50 -13.82
CA LEU A 86 0.22 0.85 -14.84
C LEU A 86 0.56 -0.38 -15.69
N GLU A 87 0.84 -1.52 -15.07
CA GLU A 87 1.17 -2.76 -15.78
C GLU A 87 -0.01 -3.24 -16.63
N ALA A 88 -1.24 -3.20 -16.11
CA ALA A 88 -2.44 -3.52 -16.86
C ALA A 88 -2.62 -2.61 -18.09
N GLY A 89 -2.41 -1.30 -17.94
CA GLY A 89 -2.44 -0.35 -19.05
C GLY A 89 -1.38 -0.63 -20.11
N LEU A 90 -0.14 -0.90 -19.70
CA LEU A 90 0.94 -1.24 -20.63
C LEU A 90 0.69 -2.55 -21.38
N ARG A 91 0.11 -3.57 -20.73
CA ARG A 91 -0.30 -4.82 -21.38
C ARG A 91 -1.35 -4.61 -22.45
N ALA A 92 -2.27 -3.65 -22.26
CA ALA A 92 -3.32 -3.35 -23.23
C ALA A 92 -2.82 -2.60 -24.48
N LEU A 93 -1.61 -2.04 -24.44
CA LEU A 93 -0.98 -1.32 -25.56
C LEU A 93 -0.03 -2.21 -26.40
N ARG A 94 0.20 -3.45 -25.97
CA ARG A 94 1.01 -4.43 -26.69
C ARG A 94 0.13 -5.27 -27.61
#